data_AF-A0A537ZXX4-F1
#
_entry.id   AF-A0A537ZXX4-F1
#
_cell.length_a   1.000
_cell.length_b   1.000
_cell.length_c   1.000
_cell.angle_alpha   90.00
_cell.angle_beta   90.00
_cell.angle_gamma   90.00
#
_symmetry.space_group_name_H-M   'P 1'
#
loop_
_entity.id
_entity.type
_entity.pdbx_description
1 polymer ?
#
loop_
_entity_poly.entity_id
_entity_poly.type
_entity_poly.pdbx_seq_one_letter_code
_entity_poly.pdbx_strand_id
1 'polypeptide(L)'
;MRSRNTSRVRSLVWAEHRGDVASGIEGNEILTSATAALIVALLMAEGVTVIHMNGLGIVHMFIGMALIPPVLLKLASTGYRFVRYYTRSDTYRAKGPPLLPLRVMAPVLTVTTIAVLATGVLLLAAGHKDGTLLEIHKVSFIVWLVVFGVHLLVYLPRVVHSLRADWGAARRQAVPGAGLRAMLVAASVGGGVALALSLLSDMNSWHG
;
A
#
# COMPACT_ATOMS: atom_id res chain seq x y z
N MET A 1 -43.62 34.92 0.81
CA MET A 1 -43.41 33.79 -0.14
C MET A 1 -41.92 33.51 -0.45
N ARG A 2 -40.98 33.71 0.49
CA ARG A 2 -39.51 33.65 0.24
C ARG A 2 -38.75 32.54 1.01
N SER A 3 -39.42 31.76 1.85
CA SER A 3 -38.79 30.79 2.78
C SER A 3 -38.68 29.35 2.27
N ARG A 4 -39.42 28.95 1.21
CA ARG A 4 -39.34 27.58 0.67
C ARG A 4 -38.07 27.32 -0.14
N ASN A 5 -37.49 28.35 -0.77
CA ASN A 5 -36.34 28.19 -1.67
C ASN A 5 -35.03 27.88 -0.91
N THR A 6 -34.82 28.47 0.27
CA THR A 6 -33.61 28.28 1.09
C THR A 6 -33.51 26.85 1.65
N SER A 7 -34.63 26.21 1.98
CA SER A 7 -34.65 24.82 2.44
C SER A 7 -34.22 23.83 1.36
N ARG A 8 -34.64 24.06 0.12
CA ARG A 8 -34.32 23.22 -1.05
C ARG A 8 -32.85 23.37 -1.45
N VAL A 9 -32.34 24.60 -1.52
CA VAL A 9 -30.92 24.87 -1.79
C VAL A 9 -30.03 24.24 -0.72
N ARG A 10 -30.36 24.40 0.57
CA ARG A 10 -29.62 23.70 1.64
C ARG A 10 -29.64 22.19 1.44
N SER A 11 -30.81 21.58 1.19
CA SER A 11 -30.92 20.13 1.00
C SER A 11 -30.07 19.59 -0.15
N LEU A 12 -29.94 20.36 -1.24
CA LEU A 12 -29.12 20.01 -2.40
C LEU A 12 -27.63 20.10 -2.06
N VAL A 13 -27.19 21.20 -1.42
CA VAL A 13 -25.79 21.37 -0.97
C VAL A 13 -25.39 20.28 0.04
N TRP A 14 -26.29 19.91 0.96
CA TRP A 14 -26.05 18.80 1.90
C TRP A 14 -25.98 17.43 1.20
N ALA A 15 -26.76 17.21 0.13
CA ALA A 15 -26.73 15.97 -0.64
C ALA A 15 -25.44 15.87 -1.46
N GLU A 16 -25.03 16.96 -2.12
CA GLU A 16 -23.81 17.07 -2.90
C GLU A 16 -22.57 16.84 -2.03
N HIS A 17 -22.47 17.53 -0.88
CA HIS A 17 -21.36 17.35 0.04
C HIS A 17 -21.27 15.91 0.59
N ARG A 18 -22.41 15.25 0.86
CA ARG A 18 -22.42 13.83 1.27
C ARG A 18 -22.00 12.90 0.12
N GLY A 19 -22.38 13.22 -1.10
CA GLY A 19 -21.95 12.51 -2.32
C GLY A 19 -20.44 12.59 -2.51
N ASP A 20 -19.85 13.78 -2.37
CA ASP A 20 -18.41 14.01 -2.51
C ASP A 20 -17.59 13.27 -1.45
N VAL A 21 -18.05 13.30 -0.20
CA VAL A 21 -17.35 12.61 0.89
C VAL A 21 -17.45 11.09 0.75
N ALA A 22 -18.62 10.55 0.37
CA ALA A 22 -18.78 9.12 0.09
C ALA A 22 -17.90 8.69 -1.10
N SER A 23 -17.87 9.50 -2.16
CA SER A 23 -17.00 9.31 -3.33
C SER A 23 -15.51 9.31 -2.95
N GLY A 24 -15.08 10.20 -2.06
CA GLY A 24 -13.70 10.25 -1.56
C GLY A 24 -13.30 9.04 -0.72
N ILE A 25 -14.21 8.52 0.12
CA ILE A 25 -13.97 7.31 0.91
C ILE A 25 -13.83 6.09 -0.01
N GLU A 26 -14.77 5.94 -0.94
CA GLU A 26 -14.78 4.85 -1.91
C GLU A 26 -13.56 4.90 -2.84
N GLY A 27 -13.20 6.11 -3.30
CA GLY A 27 -12.00 6.34 -4.10
C GLY A 27 -10.72 5.92 -3.36
N ASN A 28 -10.59 6.26 -2.07
CA ASN A 28 -9.44 5.83 -1.26
C ASN A 28 -9.39 4.30 -1.09
N GLU A 29 -10.54 3.64 -0.95
CA GLU A 29 -10.61 2.18 -0.84
C GLU A 29 -10.24 1.47 -2.15
N ILE A 30 -10.66 2.00 -3.29
CA ILE A 30 -10.25 1.51 -4.61
C ILE A 30 -8.73 1.67 -4.80
N LEU A 31 -8.16 2.82 -4.43
CA LEU A 31 -6.71 3.03 -4.49
C LEU A 31 -5.98 2.05 -3.54
N THR A 32 -6.42 1.98 -2.28
CA THR A 32 -5.84 1.10 -1.25
C THR A 32 -5.84 -0.37 -1.67
N SER A 33 -6.90 -0.83 -2.34
CA SER A 33 -7.05 -2.22 -2.79
C SER A 33 -6.24 -2.51 -4.06
N ALA A 34 -6.25 -1.60 -5.04
CA ALA A 34 -5.43 -1.72 -6.24
C ALA A 34 -3.94 -1.77 -5.91
N THR A 35 -3.46 -0.85 -5.06
CA THR A 35 -2.06 -0.84 -4.59
C THR A 35 -1.73 -2.08 -3.77
N ALA A 36 -2.67 -2.61 -2.97
CA ALA A 36 -2.43 -3.84 -2.21
C ALA A 36 -2.20 -5.05 -3.12
N ALA A 37 -3.00 -5.21 -4.17
CA ALA A 37 -2.83 -6.33 -5.09
C ALA A 37 -1.51 -6.25 -5.87
N LEU A 38 -1.12 -5.03 -6.27
CA LEU A 38 0.21 -4.79 -6.84
C LEU A 38 1.33 -5.20 -5.86
N ILE A 39 1.26 -4.73 -4.61
CA ILE A 39 2.23 -5.10 -3.56
C ILE A 39 2.27 -6.61 -3.36
N VAL A 40 1.12 -7.29 -3.28
CA VAL A 40 1.07 -8.75 -3.12
C VAL A 40 1.74 -9.44 -4.31
N ALA A 41 1.49 -9.00 -5.55
CA ALA A 41 2.15 -9.56 -6.73
C ALA A 41 3.68 -9.39 -6.69
N LEU A 42 4.16 -8.20 -6.32
CA LEU A 42 5.59 -7.92 -6.17
C LEU A 42 6.21 -8.74 -5.02
N LEU A 43 5.53 -8.86 -3.88
CA LEU A 43 5.98 -9.68 -2.75
C LEU A 43 6.01 -11.18 -3.07
N MET A 44 5.09 -11.67 -3.92
CA MET A 44 5.15 -13.04 -4.41
C MET A 44 6.39 -13.26 -5.29
N ALA A 45 6.70 -12.33 -6.18
CA ALA A 45 7.93 -12.37 -6.97
C ALA A 45 9.17 -12.30 -6.07
N GLU A 46 9.16 -11.44 -5.05
CA GLU A 46 10.24 -11.34 -4.06
C GLU A 46 10.39 -12.62 -3.22
N GLY A 47 9.30 -13.29 -2.87
CA GLY A 47 9.35 -14.59 -2.20
C GLY A 47 10.09 -15.65 -3.02
N VAL A 48 9.95 -15.62 -4.35
CA VAL A 48 10.70 -16.52 -5.26
C VAL A 48 12.19 -16.18 -5.25
N THR A 49 12.56 -14.90 -5.23
CA THR A 49 13.97 -14.47 -5.17
C THR A 49 14.63 -14.88 -3.85
N VAL A 50 13.90 -14.80 -2.74
CA VAL A 50 14.37 -15.24 -1.41
C VAL A 50 14.69 -16.74 -1.38
N ILE A 51 13.85 -17.59 -2.00
CA ILE A 51 14.10 -19.03 -2.08
C ILE A 51 15.35 -19.35 -2.92
N HIS A 52 15.63 -18.54 -3.95
CA HIS A 52 16.75 -18.75 -4.88
C HIS A 52 17.81 -17.64 -4.79
N MET A 53 18.17 -17.24 -3.58
CA MET A 53 19.01 -16.06 -3.32
C MET A 53 20.38 -16.12 -4.04
N ASN A 54 20.97 -17.32 -4.17
CA ASN A 54 22.29 -17.50 -4.80
C ASN A 54 22.33 -17.10 -6.29
N GLY A 55 21.20 -17.13 -6.99
CA GLY A 55 21.12 -16.77 -8.42
C GLY A 55 20.25 -15.55 -8.71
N LEU A 56 19.39 -15.16 -7.76
CA LEU A 56 18.42 -14.07 -7.93
C LEU A 56 18.68 -12.87 -7.01
N GLY A 57 19.90 -12.72 -6.47
CA GLY A 57 20.26 -11.59 -5.59
C GLY A 57 20.03 -10.22 -6.23
N ILE A 58 20.45 -10.01 -7.48
CA ILE A 58 20.18 -8.77 -8.24
C ILE A 58 18.67 -8.56 -8.41
N VAL A 59 17.94 -9.62 -8.74
CA VAL A 59 16.49 -9.55 -8.95
C VAL A 59 15.76 -9.21 -7.65
N HIS A 60 16.21 -9.77 -6.52
CA HIS A 60 15.74 -9.44 -5.18
C HIS A 60 15.94 -7.95 -4.89
N MET A 61 17.15 -7.43 -5.05
CA MET A 61 17.43 -6.00 -4.86
C MET A 61 16.57 -5.13 -5.78
N PHE A 62 16.43 -5.51 -7.05
CA PHE A 62 15.63 -4.78 -8.03
C PHE A 62 14.16 -4.71 -7.63
N ILE A 63 13.53 -5.86 -7.33
CA ILE A 63 12.12 -5.93 -6.92
C ILE A 63 11.93 -5.22 -5.58
N GLY A 64 12.85 -5.38 -4.62
CA GLY A 64 12.87 -4.68 -3.34
C GLY A 64 12.87 -3.15 -3.50
N MET A 65 13.69 -2.60 -4.40
CA MET A 65 13.67 -1.17 -4.72
C MET A 65 12.38 -0.75 -5.41
N ALA A 66 11.89 -1.56 -6.36
CA ALA A 66 10.64 -1.29 -7.07
C ALA A 66 9.40 -1.33 -6.16
N LEU A 67 9.47 -2.05 -5.05
CA LEU A 67 8.41 -2.18 -4.05
C LEU A 67 8.23 -0.91 -3.20
N ILE A 68 9.27 -0.07 -3.06
CA ILE A 68 9.26 1.09 -2.16
C ILE A 68 8.11 2.06 -2.50
N PRO A 69 7.95 2.58 -3.74
CA PRO A 69 6.90 3.57 -3.99
C PRO A 69 5.47 3.02 -3.87
N PRO A 70 5.14 1.79 -4.32
CA PRO A 70 3.85 1.17 -4.03
C PRO A 70 3.56 1.05 -2.53
N VAL A 71 4.54 0.66 -1.72
CA VAL A 71 4.39 0.59 -0.25
C VAL A 71 4.12 1.98 0.34
N LEU A 72 4.85 3.02 -0.10
CA LEU A 72 4.60 4.39 0.33
C LEU A 72 3.18 4.85 -0.03
N LEU A 73 2.72 4.55 -1.25
CA LEU A 73 1.35 4.86 -1.69
C LEU A 73 0.32 4.15 -0.82
N LYS A 74 0.55 2.88 -0.48
CA LYS A 74 -0.32 2.10 0.42
C LYS A 74 -0.37 2.72 1.82
N LEU A 75 0.79 3.04 2.40
CA LEU A 75 0.89 3.64 3.73
C LEU A 75 0.26 5.03 3.77
N ALA A 76 0.42 5.84 2.72
CA ALA A 76 -0.23 7.14 2.61
C ALA A 76 -1.76 7.00 2.56
N SER A 77 -2.29 6.07 1.75
CA SER A 77 -3.74 5.87 1.60
C SER A 77 -4.40 5.29 2.85
N THR A 78 -3.74 4.37 3.56
CA THR A 78 -4.24 3.83 4.83
C THR A 78 -4.03 4.79 6.00
N GLY A 79 -2.92 5.53 6.01
CA GLY A 79 -2.59 6.57 6.98
C GLY A 79 -3.56 7.75 6.90
N TYR A 80 -3.91 8.19 5.69
CA TYR A 80 -4.96 9.20 5.49
C TYR A 80 -6.28 8.77 6.13
N ARG A 81 -6.72 7.53 5.88
CA ARG A 81 -7.93 6.98 6.50
C ARG A 81 -7.82 6.91 8.03
N PHE A 82 -6.67 6.53 8.56
CA PHE A 82 -6.39 6.51 10.00
C PHE A 82 -6.53 7.91 10.61
N VAL A 83 -5.83 8.91 10.04
CA VAL A 83 -5.89 10.31 10.52
C VAL A 83 -7.33 10.81 10.51
N ARG A 84 -8.06 10.65 9.40
CA ARG A 84 -9.46 11.10 9.27
C ARG A 84 -10.40 10.43 10.28
N TYR A 85 -10.14 9.17 10.64
CA TYR A 85 -10.90 8.47 11.68
C TYR A 85 -10.65 9.07 13.07
N TYR A 86 -9.39 9.31 13.43
CA TYR A 86 -9.02 9.83 14.76
C TYR A 86 -9.26 11.33 14.94
N THR A 87 -9.24 12.11 13.85
CA THR A 87 -9.68 13.52 13.84
C THR A 87 -11.20 13.67 13.84
N ARG A 88 -11.93 12.57 14.07
CA ARG A 88 -13.39 12.51 14.23
C ARG A 88 -14.19 12.99 13.01
N SER A 89 -13.71 12.71 11.80
CA SER A 89 -14.55 12.87 10.60
C SER A 89 -15.74 11.92 10.70
N ASP A 90 -16.95 12.44 10.88
CA ASP A 90 -18.20 11.67 11.11
C ASP A 90 -18.40 10.57 10.06
N THR A 91 -18.06 10.87 8.81
CA THR A 91 -18.17 9.96 7.67
C THR A 91 -17.18 8.80 7.70
N TYR A 92 -15.96 8.99 8.20
CA TYR A 92 -14.98 7.91 8.38
C TYR A 92 -15.26 7.10 9.65
N ARG A 93 -15.88 7.70 10.67
CA ARG A 93 -16.34 7.00 11.87
C ARG A 93 -17.56 6.12 11.60
N ALA A 94 -18.46 6.55 10.70
CA ALA A 94 -19.65 5.78 10.31
C ALA A 94 -19.32 4.42 9.68
N LYS A 95 -18.13 4.25 9.08
CA LYS A 95 -17.64 2.94 8.61
C LYS A 95 -17.22 1.98 9.74
N GLY A 96 -17.27 2.43 10.99
CA GLY A 96 -16.95 1.63 12.17
C GLY A 96 -15.44 1.54 12.46
N PRO A 97 -15.05 1.23 13.70
CA PRO A 97 -13.66 0.95 14.03
C PRO A 97 -13.16 -0.30 13.28
N PRO A 98 -11.89 -0.33 12.82
CA PRO A 98 -11.25 -1.60 12.45
C PRO A 98 -11.24 -2.53 13.67
N LEU A 99 -11.34 -3.84 13.44
CA LEU A 99 -11.32 -4.85 14.51
C LEU A 99 -10.04 -4.68 15.36
N LEU A 100 -10.17 -4.71 16.69
CA LEU A 100 -9.10 -4.38 17.65
C LEU A 100 -7.76 -5.12 17.41
N PRO A 101 -7.74 -6.44 17.18
CA PRO A 101 -6.48 -7.15 16.90
C PRO A 101 -5.77 -6.63 15.64
N LEU A 102 -6.53 -6.24 14.62
CA LEU A 102 -6.01 -5.68 13.37
C LEU A 102 -5.47 -4.26 13.55
N ARG A 103 -5.99 -3.52 14.53
CA ARG A 103 -5.52 -2.17 14.88
C ARG A 103 -4.16 -2.20 15.57
N VAL A 104 -3.88 -3.22 16.37
CA VAL A 104 -2.56 -3.40 17.04
C VAL A 104 -1.52 -3.97 16.07
N MET A 105 -1.94 -4.91 15.20
CA MET A 105 -1.04 -5.49 14.20
C MET A 105 -0.60 -4.49 13.12
N ALA A 106 -1.40 -3.47 12.82
CA ALA A 106 -1.09 -2.50 11.78
C ALA A 106 0.19 -1.68 12.05
N PRO A 107 0.40 -1.05 13.23
CA PRO A 107 1.66 -0.40 13.58
C PRO A 107 2.86 -1.33 13.50
N VAL A 108 2.74 -2.55 14.02
CA VAL A 108 3.82 -3.54 13.98
C VAL A 108 4.20 -3.86 12.53
N LEU A 109 3.21 -4.17 11.68
CA LEU A 109 3.43 -4.44 10.27
C LEU A 109 4.05 -3.24 9.54
N THR A 110 3.60 -2.02 9.84
CA THR A 110 4.18 -0.80 9.26
C THR A 110 5.64 -0.64 9.64
N VAL A 111 5.98 -0.76 10.93
CA VAL A 111 7.36 -0.62 11.42
C VAL A 111 8.26 -1.70 10.83
N THR A 112 7.83 -2.96 10.81
CA THR A 112 8.64 -4.06 10.27
C THR A 112 8.78 -3.95 8.75
N THR A 113 7.77 -3.47 8.02
CA THR A 113 7.89 -3.20 6.57
C THR A 113 8.92 -2.12 6.30
N ILE A 114 8.89 -1.02 7.07
CA ILE A 114 9.88 0.05 6.97
C ILE A 114 11.28 -0.49 7.31
N ALA A 115 11.41 -1.31 8.35
CA ALA A 115 12.69 -1.89 8.74
C ALA A 115 13.30 -2.76 7.64
N VAL A 116 12.52 -3.66 7.02
CA VAL A 116 12.99 -4.51 5.92
C VAL A 116 13.45 -3.66 4.73
N LEU A 117 12.64 -2.69 4.30
CA LEU A 117 12.99 -1.85 3.15
C LEU A 117 14.19 -0.94 3.44
N ALA A 118 14.22 -0.28 4.60
CA ALA A 118 15.32 0.62 4.97
C ALA A 118 16.64 -0.13 5.12
N THR A 119 16.63 -1.30 5.77
CA THR A 119 17.85 -2.12 5.90
C THR A 119 18.31 -2.67 4.56
N GLY A 120 17.39 -3.01 3.64
CA GLY A 120 17.74 -3.41 2.27
C GLY A 120 18.40 -2.28 1.46
N VAL A 121 17.88 -1.05 1.57
CA VAL A 121 18.52 0.14 0.97
C VAL A 121 19.90 0.40 1.56
N LEU A 122 20.02 0.34 2.89
CA LEU A 122 21.29 0.53 3.57
C LEU A 122 22.31 -0.56 3.19
N LEU A 123 21.88 -1.80 2.99
CA LEU A 123 22.75 -2.90 2.54
C LEU A 123 23.31 -2.65 1.15
N LEU A 124 22.46 -2.17 0.23
CA LEU A 124 22.90 -1.80 -1.10
C LEU A 124 23.94 -0.66 -1.04
N ALA A 125 23.72 0.34 -0.17
CA ALA A 125 24.64 1.46 -0.01
C ALA A 125 25.95 1.09 0.69
N ALA A 126 25.92 0.20 1.69
CA ALA A 126 27.09 -0.23 2.46
C ALA A 126 27.93 -1.29 1.74
N GLY A 127 27.34 -2.01 0.78
CA GLY A 127 27.95 -3.13 0.08
C GLY A 127 28.02 -4.42 0.91
N HIS A 128 28.60 -5.47 0.33
CA HIS A 128 28.61 -6.84 0.89
C HIS A 128 29.31 -7.04 2.24
N LYS A 129 30.02 -6.03 2.76
CA LYS A 129 30.93 -6.21 3.89
C LYS A 129 30.26 -6.04 5.25
N ASP A 130 29.04 -5.52 5.30
CA ASP A 130 28.33 -5.29 6.57
C ASP A 130 27.49 -6.50 6.99
N GLY A 131 28.14 -7.44 7.67
CA GLY A 131 27.48 -8.64 8.21
C GLY A 131 26.42 -8.32 9.28
N THR A 132 26.58 -7.23 10.03
CA THR A 132 25.61 -6.83 11.06
C THR A 132 24.33 -6.33 10.42
N LEU A 133 24.45 -5.46 9.42
CA LEU A 133 23.30 -4.95 8.70
C LEU A 133 22.56 -6.05 7.94
N LEU A 134 23.29 -7.04 7.42
CA LEU A 134 22.69 -8.22 6.78
C LEU A 134 21.89 -9.06 7.78
N GLU A 135 22.41 -9.23 8.99
CA GLU A 135 21.69 -9.91 10.08
C GLU A 135 20.42 -9.14 10.47
N ILE A 136 20.50 -7.82 10.64
CA ILE A 136 19.34 -6.97 10.94
C ILE A 136 18.28 -7.10 9.84
N HIS A 137 18.68 -7.08 8.57
CA HIS A 137 17.77 -7.24 7.45
C HIS A 137 17.05 -8.61 7.52
N LYS A 138 17.79 -9.71 7.73
CA LYS A 138 17.21 -11.06 7.88
C LYS A 138 16.25 -11.17 9.06
N VAL A 139 16.65 -10.66 10.23
CA VAL A 139 15.80 -10.70 11.44
C VAL A 139 14.53 -9.88 11.22
N SER A 140 14.66 -8.66 10.67
CA SER A 140 13.51 -7.82 10.35
C SER A 140 12.58 -8.50 9.33
N PHE A 141 13.14 -9.20 8.33
CA PHE A 141 12.38 -9.98 7.36
C PHE A 141 11.62 -11.13 8.01
N ILE A 142 12.23 -11.90 8.92
CA ILE A 142 11.55 -13.00 9.62
C ILE A 142 10.36 -12.49 10.43
N VAL A 143 10.57 -11.43 11.22
CA VAL A 143 9.49 -10.82 12.01
C VAL A 143 8.40 -10.28 11.10
N TRP A 144 8.78 -9.57 10.04
CA TRP A 144 7.85 -9.06 9.04
C TRP A 144 7.05 -10.18 8.38
N LEU A 145 7.69 -11.28 7.98
CA LEU A 145 7.08 -12.42 7.29
C LEU A 145 5.99 -13.07 8.14
N VAL A 146 6.23 -13.23 9.45
CA VAL A 146 5.22 -13.78 10.38
C VAL A 146 4.02 -12.83 10.47
N VAL A 147 4.26 -11.55 10.71
CA VAL A 147 3.18 -10.54 10.88
C VAL A 147 2.40 -10.35 9.59
N PHE A 148 3.10 -10.23 8.45
CA PHE A 148 2.49 -10.11 7.13
C PHE A 148 1.75 -11.39 6.74
N GLY A 149 2.30 -12.58 7.03
CA GLY A 149 1.66 -13.85 6.76
C GLY A 149 0.32 -13.97 7.48
N VAL A 150 0.27 -13.67 8.79
CA VAL A 150 -0.98 -13.63 9.55
C VAL A 150 -1.94 -12.59 8.97
N HIS A 151 -1.45 -11.39 8.67
CA HIS A 151 -2.25 -10.33 8.04
C HIS A 151 -2.86 -10.81 6.72
N LEU A 152 -2.05 -11.35 5.82
CA LEU A 152 -2.47 -11.81 4.51
C LEU A 152 -3.52 -12.92 4.63
N LEU A 153 -3.29 -13.93 5.48
CA LEU A 153 -4.22 -15.04 5.67
C LEU A 153 -5.59 -14.58 6.19
N VAL A 154 -5.61 -13.65 7.15
CA VAL A 154 -6.88 -13.09 7.67
C VAL A 154 -7.65 -12.33 6.59
N TYR A 155 -6.95 -11.64 5.69
CA TYR A 155 -7.58 -10.85 4.62
C TYR A 155 -7.76 -11.63 3.30
N LEU A 156 -7.19 -12.82 3.17
CA LEU A 156 -7.18 -13.59 1.93
C LEU A 156 -8.59 -13.87 1.39
N PRO A 157 -9.58 -14.31 2.20
CA PRO A 157 -10.94 -14.54 1.70
C PRO A 157 -11.59 -13.26 1.16
N ARG A 158 -11.33 -12.11 1.82
CA ARG A 158 -11.83 -10.80 1.38
C ARG A 158 -11.19 -10.37 0.07
N VAL A 159 -9.88 -10.56 -0.08
CA VAL A 159 -9.15 -10.24 -1.32
C VAL A 159 -9.66 -11.10 -2.48
N VAL A 160 -9.81 -12.42 -2.27
CA VAL A 160 -10.33 -13.34 -3.29
C VAL A 160 -11.76 -13.01 -3.69
N HIS A 161 -12.63 -12.70 -2.71
CA HIS A 161 -14.01 -12.32 -2.98
C HIS A 161 -14.07 -11.01 -3.79
N SER A 162 -13.32 -9.97 -3.40
CA SER A 162 -13.30 -8.70 -4.13
C SER A 162 -12.67 -8.81 -5.53
N LEU A 163 -11.67 -9.69 -5.73
CA LEU A 163 -11.13 -10.00 -7.06
C LEU A 163 -12.16 -10.66 -7.98
N ARG A 164 -13.02 -11.53 -7.42
CA ARG A 164 -14.01 -12.29 -8.19
C ARG A 164 -15.33 -11.54 -8.42
N ALA A 165 -15.81 -10.80 -7.41
CA ALA A 165 -17.15 -10.18 -7.40
C ALA A 165 -17.13 -8.68 -7.72
N ASP A 166 -16.09 -7.94 -7.27
CA ASP A 166 -16.11 -6.47 -7.27
C ASP A 166 -15.13 -5.82 -8.25
N TRP A 167 -14.19 -6.60 -8.82
CA TRP A 167 -13.10 -6.08 -9.65
C TRP A 167 -13.53 -5.61 -11.05
N GLY A 168 -14.83 -5.56 -11.32
CA GLY A 168 -15.36 -5.05 -12.58
C GLY A 168 -14.91 -3.62 -12.83
N ALA A 169 -14.36 -3.37 -14.03
CA ALA A 169 -13.99 -2.02 -14.49
C ALA A 169 -15.11 -0.98 -14.26
N ALA A 170 -16.37 -1.43 -14.30
CA ALA A 170 -17.56 -0.66 -14.00
C ALA A 170 -17.53 0.05 -12.62
N ARG A 171 -17.16 -0.65 -11.53
CA ARG A 171 -17.10 -0.05 -10.17
C ARG A 171 -15.99 1.00 -10.07
N ARG A 172 -14.86 0.76 -10.75
CA ARG A 172 -13.72 1.70 -10.78
C ARG A 172 -14.04 2.97 -11.54
N GLN A 173 -14.75 2.84 -12.66
CA GLN A 173 -15.16 3.94 -13.54
C GLN A 173 -16.35 4.73 -12.98
N ALA A 174 -17.24 4.08 -12.22
CA ALA A 174 -18.41 4.71 -11.62
C ALA A 174 -18.08 5.74 -10.51
N VAL A 175 -16.89 5.66 -9.91
CA VAL A 175 -16.46 6.59 -8.86
C VAL A 175 -15.62 7.71 -9.47
N PRO A 176 -15.99 9.00 -9.31
CA PRO A 176 -15.19 10.12 -9.78
C PRO A 176 -13.71 10.03 -9.39
N GLY A 177 -12.80 10.49 -10.26
CA GLY A 177 -11.34 10.45 -10.01
C GLY A 177 -10.65 9.13 -10.37
N ALA A 178 -11.27 8.27 -11.20
CA ALA A 178 -10.69 7.00 -11.64
C ALA A 178 -9.33 7.16 -12.34
N GLY A 179 -9.21 8.17 -13.22
CA GLY A 179 -7.97 8.48 -13.92
C GLY A 179 -6.82 8.85 -12.98
N LEU A 180 -7.08 9.72 -11.99
CA LEU A 180 -6.08 10.09 -10.99
C LEU A 180 -5.59 8.89 -10.18
N ARG A 181 -6.50 7.99 -9.77
CA ARG A 181 -6.12 6.76 -9.05
C ARG A 181 -5.27 5.84 -9.92
N ALA A 182 -5.65 5.66 -11.19
CA ALA A 182 -4.85 4.88 -12.13
C ALA A 182 -3.46 5.50 -12.34
N MET A 183 -3.38 6.83 -12.47
CA MET A 183 -2.12 7.56 -12.55
C MET A 183 -1.26 7.40 -11.30
N LEU A 184 -1.83 7.44 -10.09
CA LEU A 184 -1.08 7.24 -8.85
C LEU A 184 -0.48 5.83 -8.78
N VAL A 185 -1.27 4.80 -9.13
CA VAL A 185 -0.77 3.42 -9.17
C VAL A 185 0.31 3.28 -10.26
N ALA A 186 0.07 3.79 -11.46
CA ALA A 186 1.04 3.75 -12.56
C ALA A 186 2.32 4.51 -12.23
N ALA A 187 2.22 5.70 -11.61
CA ALA A 187 3.36 6.47 -11.14
C ALA A 187 4.14 5.76 -10.03
N SER A 188 3.46 5.03 -9.14
CA SER A 188 4.14 4.22 -8.13
C SER A 188 4.93 3.06 -8.76
N VAL A 189 4.37 2.39 -9.77
CA VAL A 189 5.07 1.34 -10.52
C VAL A 189 6.24 1.93 -11.30
N GLY A 190 5.99 2.97 -12.10
CA GLY A 190 6.99 3.63 -12.92
C GLY A 190 8.11 4.23 -12.09
N GLY A 191 7.78 4.87 -10.96
CA GLY A 191 8.76 5.40 -10.00
C GLY A 191 9.58 4.30 -9.33
N GLY A 192 8.97 3.16 -9.01
CA GLY A 192 9.69 2.01 -8.46
C GLY A 192 10.67 1.40 -9.47
N VAL A 193 10.21 1.20 -10.71
CA VAL A 193 11.07 0.71 -11.79
C VAL A 193 12.19 1.70 -12.10
N ALA A 194 11.90 3.00 -12.18
CA ALA A 194 12.91 4.02 -12.40
C ALA A 194 13.96 4.06 -11.28
N LEU A 195 13.53 3.97 -10.02
CA LEU A 195 14.42 3.86 -8.87
C LEU A 195 15.33 2.63 -8.98
N ALA A 196 14.75 1.45 -9.22
CA ALA A 196 15.51 0.21 -9.34
C ALA A 196 16.53 0.25 -10.50
N LEU A 197 16.13 0.81 -11.65
CA LEU A 197 17.03 1.00 -12.80
C LEU A 197 18.17 1.97 -12.49
N SER A 198 17.90 3.06 -11.76
CA SER A 198 18.93 4.04 -11.39
C SER A 198 20.02 3.44 -10.49
N LEU A 199 19.67 2.39 -9.75
CA LEU A 199 20.55 1.68 -8.82
C LEU A 199 21.12 0.38 -9.40
N LEU A 200 20.87 0.09 -10.67
CA LEU A 200 21.28 -1.18 -11.29
C LEU A 200 22.80 -1.36 -11.31
N SER A 201 23.56 -0.27 -11.45
CA SER A 201 25.03 -0.32 -11.39
C SER A 201 25.52 -0.73 -10.00
N ASP A 202 24.89 -0.21 -8.94
CA ASP A 202 25.24 -0.55 -7.55
C ASP A 202 24.88 -2.01 -7.22
N MET A 203 23.77 -2.51 -7.77
CA MET A 203 23.38 -3.91 -7.63
C MET A 203 24.38 -4.85 -8.31
N ASN A 204 24.89 -4.46 -9.48
CA ASN A 204 25.89 -5.25 -10.21
C ASN A 204 27.24 -5.24 -9.51
N SER A 205 27.66 -4.08 -8.97
CA SER A 205 28.92 -3.95 -8.23
C SER A 205 28.88 -4.65 -6.88
N TRP A 206 27.68 -4.93 -6.35
CA TRP A 206 27.51 -5.79 -5.19
C TRP A 206 28.25 -7.11 -5.48
N HIS A 207 27.90 -7.88 -6.51
CA HIS A 207 28.48 -9.21 -6.74
C HIS A 207 29.92 -9.23 -7.30
N GLY A 208 30.53 -8.08 -7.55
CA GLY A 208 31.86 -7.92 -8.16
C GLY A 208 33.03 -7.93 -7.19
#